data_AF-A0A6A5YG24-F1
#
_entry.id   AF-A0A6A5YG24-F1
#
_cell.length_a   1.000
_cell.length_b   1.000
_cell.length_c   1.000
_cell.angle_alpha   90.00
_cell.angle_beta   90.00
_cell.angle_gamma   90.00
#
_symmetry.space_group_name_H-M   'P 1'
#
loop_
_entity.id
_entity.type
_entity.pdbx_description
1 polymer ?
#
loop_
_entity_poly.entity_id
_entity_poly.type
_entity_poly.pdbx_seq_one_letter_code
_entity_poly.pdbx_strand_id
1 'polypeptide(L)' 'SLPVRNTDNDEGVRMMPVPGRRCPECLETRGETIWIIPGRCCWQCGTPVN' A
#
# COMPACT_ATOMS: atom_id res chain seq x y z
N SER A 1 -12.63 -9.69 41.50
CA SER A 1 -11.82 -9.57 40.26
C SER A 1 -12.64 -8.83 39.23
N LEU A 2 -12.23 -7.63 38.83
CA LEU A 2 -12.99 -6.81 37.87
C LEU A 2 -12.73 -7.29 36.44
N PRO A 3 -13.74 -7.33 35.55
CA PRO A 3 -13.53 -7.72 34.15
C PRO A 3 -12.84 -6.58 33.41
N VAL A 4 -11.69 -6.87 32.80
CA VAL A 4 -11.02 -5.95 31.87
C VAL A 4 -11.91 -5.77 30.64
N ARG A 5 -12.59 -4.62 30.57
CA ARG A 5 -13.23 -4.17 29.34
C ARG A 5 -12.13 -3.63 28.45
N ASN A 6 -11.62 -4.46 27.54
CA ASN A 6 -10.85 -3.97 26.40
C ASN A 6 -11.78 -3.09 25.59
N THR A 7 -11.68 -1.79 25.80
CA THR A 7 -12.24 -0.80 24.90
C THR A 7 -11.23 -0.75 23.77
N ASP A 8 -11.44 -1.60 22.77
CA ASP A 8 -10.76 -1.51 21.48
C ASP A 8 -11.22 -0.19 20.86
N ASN A 9 -10.54 0.88 21.26
CA ASN A 9 -10.68 2.18 20.68
C ASN A 9 -9.77 2.14 19.44
N ASP A 10 -10.27 1.51 18.37
CA ASP A 10 -9.77 1.65 17.00
C ASP A 10 -10.01 3.10 16.54
N GLU A 11 -9.40 4.05 17.26
CA GLU A 11 -9.40 5.45 16.87
C GLU A 11 -8.38 5.61 15.76
N GLY A 12 -8.86 5.35 14.54
CA GLY A 12 -8.44 6.08 13.37
C GLY A 12 -7.11 5.65 12.77
N VAL A 13 -7.04 4.43 12.22
CA VAL A 13 -6.33 4.28 10.95
C VAL A 13 -7.11 5.08 9.91
N ARG A 14 -6.80 6.38 9.80
CA ARG A 14 -7.27 7.20 8.70
C ARG A 14 -6.77 6.50 7.44
N MET A 15 -7.67 5.83 6.71
CA MET A 15 -7.42 5.27 5.39
C MET A 15 -7.16 6.43 4.43
N MET A 16 -5.98 7.04 4.55
CA MET A 16 -5.47 7.92 3.54
C MET A 16 -5.25 7.03 2.32
N PRO A 17 -5.86 7.32 1.15
CA PRO A 17 -5.55 6.58 -0.05
C PRO A 17 -4.05 6.68 -0.23
N VAL A 18 -3.35 5.54 -0.19
CA VAL A 18 -1.89 5.50 -0.25
C VAL A 18 -1.50 6.30 -1.49
N PRO A 19 -0.80 7.45 -1.35
CA PRO A 19 -0.39 8.25 -2.48
C PRO A 19 0.80 7.54 -3.14
N GLY A 20 0.50 6.45 -3.82
CA GLY A 20 1.46 5.60 -4.52
C GLY A 20 0.91 5.34 -5.91
N ARG A 21 1.78 5.35 -6.91
CA ARG A 21 1.41 4.90 -8.25
C ARG A 21 1.74 3.41 -8.34
N ARG A 22 0.81 2.59 -8.85
CA ARG A 22 1.06 1.16 -9.07
C ARG A 22 1.92 0.99 -10.32
N CYS A 23 2.80 -0.01 -10.33
CA CYS A 23 3.52 -0.37 -11.55
C CYS A 23 2.54 -0.95 -12.58
N PRO A 24 2.35 -0.30 -13.75
CA PRO A 24 1.42 -0.78 -14.76
C PRO A 24 1.90 -2.11 -15.37
N GLU A 25 3.20 -2.25 -15.59
CA GLU A 25 3.78 -3.46 -16.20
C GLU A 25 3.57 -4.70 -15.34
N CYS A 26 3.87 -4.63 -14.03
CA CYS A 26 3.66 -5.76 -13.13
C CYS A 26 2.18 -6.09 -12.97
N LEU A 27 1.32 -5.07 -12.99
CA LEU A 27 -0.12 -5.27 -12.90
C LEU A 27 -0.65 -5.96 -14.16
N GLU A 28 -0.15 -5.60 -15.34
CA GLU A 28 -0.67 -6.10 -16.63
C GLU A 28 -0.05 -7.44 -17.04
N THR A 29 1.25 -7.63 -16.83
CA THR A 29 1.95 -8.86 -17.23
C THR A 29 1.85 -9.99 -16.20
N ARG A 30 1.85 -9.64 -14.90
CA ARG A 30 1.86 -10.63 -13.80
C ARG A 30 0.57 -10.63 -12.98
N GLY A 31 -0.24 -9.57 -13.06
CA GLY A 31 -1.38 -9.38 -12.16
C GLY A 31 -0.98 -8.90 -10.77
N GLU A 32 0.28 -8.48 -10.57
CA GLU A 32 0.81 -8.12 -9.26
C GLU A 32 0.71 -6.61 -9.01
N THR A 33 0.13 -6.25 -7.87
CA THR A 33 0.01 -4.85 -7.45
C THR A 33 1.25 -4.42 -6.68
N ILE A 34 2.22 -3.85 -7.40
CA ILE A 34 3.45 -3.28 -6.82
C ILE A 34 3.30 -1.77 -6.71
N TRP A 35 3.49 -1.24 -5.50
CA TRP A 35 3.43 0.18 -5.22
C TRP A 35 4.80 0.83 -5.38
N ILE A 36 4.86 1.90 -6.17
CA ILE A 36 6.11 2.56 -6.56
C ILE A 36 6.13 3.98 -6.02
N ILE A 37 7.30 4.38 -5.53
CA ILE A 37 7.59 5.77 -5.18
C ILE A 37 7.72 6.55 -6.49
N PRO A 38 6.95 7.63 -6.71
CA PRO A 38 7.07 8.46 -7.91
C PRO A 38 8.50 8.96 -8.13
N GLY A 39 8.97 8.94 -9.37
CA GLY A 39 10.34 9.31 -9.72
C GLY A 39 11.38 8.21 -9.46
N ARG A 40 10.95 7.00 -9.07
CA ARG A 40 11.79 5.78 -9.01
C ARG A 40 11.27 4.74 -10.00
N CYS A 41 12.16 3.83 -10.41
CA CYS A 41 11.78 2.66 -11.19
C CYS A 41 11.15 1.59 -10.29
N CYS A 42 10.29 0.75 -10.88
CA CYS A 42 9.76 -0.42 -10.21
C CYS A 42 10.89 -1.36 -9.78
N TRP A 43 10.92 -1.72 -8.50
CA TRP A 43 11.96 -2.59 -7.95
C TRP A 43 11.85 -4.04 -8.43
N GLN A 44 10.69 -4.46 -8.95
CA GLN A 44 10.46 -5.84 -9.36
C GLN A 44 10.71 -6.09 -10.86
N CYS A 45 10.42 -5.12 -11.73
CA CYS A 45 10.62 -5.26 -13.18
C CYS A 45 11.54 -4.20 -13.80
N GLY A 46 11.88 -3.14 -13.07
CA GLY A 46 12.68 -2.03 -13.58
C GLY A 46 11.90 -0.98 -14.37
N THR A 47 10.60 -1.16 -14.62
CA THR A 47 9.80 -0.20 -15.39
C THR A 47 9.79 1.17 -14.71
N PRO A 48 10.17 2.27 -15.39
CA PRO A 48 10.10 3.61 -14.84
C PRO A 48 8.64 4.00 -14.61
N VAL A 49 8.29 4.35 -13.37
CA VAL A 49 6.94 4.82 -13.04
C VAL A 49 7.00 6.32 -12.78
N ASN A 50 6.70 7.05 -13.86
CA ASN A 50 6.42 8.49 -13.90
C ASN A 50 5.33 8.88 -12.89
#